data_AF-A0A939HS44-F1
#
_entry.id   AF-A0A939HS44-F1
#
_cell.length_a   1.000
_cell.length_b   1.000
_cell.length_c   1.000
_cell.angle_alpha   90.00
_cell.angle_beta   90.00
_cell.angle_gamma   90.00
#
_symmetry.space_group_name_H-M   'P 1'
#
loop_
_entity.id
_entity.type
_entity.pdbx_description
1 polymer ?
#
loop_
_entity_poly.entity_id
_entity_poly.type
_entity_poly.pdbx_seq_one_letter_code
_entity_poly.pdbx_strand_id
1 'polypeptide(L)'
;MAVKKTEIYSSLWAGCDELRGGMDASQYKDYVLTLLFLKYVSDKYAGDRDSIIFVPDGAAFENLVALKGNPEIGDKINKIIGQLAA
;
A
#
# COMPACT_ATOMS: atom_id res chain seq x y z
N MET A 1 26.23 12.21 -1.61
CA MET A 1 26.59 11.99 -0.19
C MET A 1 25.77 10.81 0.30
N ALA A 2 26.36 9.84 1.01
CA ALA A 2 25.59 8.70 1.51
C ALA A 2 24.59 9.18 2.57
N VAL A 3 23.29 8.93 2.34
CA VAL A 3 22.22 9.26 3.29
C VAL A 3 22.41 8.38 4.53
N LYS A 4 22.42 8.99 5.71
CA LYS A 4 22.57 8.25 6.97
C LYS A 4 21.27 7.49 7.27
N LYS A 5 21.37 6.28 7.85
CA LYS A 5 20.19 5.50 8.26
C LYS A 5 19.20 6.33 9.11
N THR A 6 19.73 7.14 10.02
CA THR A 6 18.94 8.03 10.89
C THR A 6 18.13 9.07 10.11
N GLU A 7 18.69 9.58 9.01
CA GLU A 7 18.04 10.58 8.15
C GLU A 7 16.93 9.94 7.31
N ILE A 8 17.15 8.71 6.83
CA ILE A 8 16.11 7.90 6.18
C ILE A 8 14.94 7.66 7.13
N TYR A 9 15.22 7.21 8.35
CA TYR A 9 14.16 6.98 9.34
C TYR A 9 13.41 8.26 9.67
N SER A 10 14.12 9.36 9.89
CA SER A 10 13.48 10.65 10.16
C SER A 10 12.54 11.08 9.03
N SER A 11 12.96 10.92 7.77
CA SER A 11 12.15 11.27 6.62
C SER A 11 10.93 10.37 6.47
N LEU A 12 11.07 9.06 6.72
CA LEU A 12 9.96 8.11 6.67
C LEU A 12 8.91 8.41 7.76
N TRP A 13 9.35 8.67 8.99
CA TRP A 13 8.45 9.02 10.08
C TRP A 13 7.70 10.32 9.81
N ALA A 14 8.39 11.35 9.33
CA ALA A 14 7.76 12.61 8.94
C ALA A 14 6.72 12.41 7.83
N GLY A 15 7.03 11.58 6.82
CA GLY A 15 6.06 11.24 5.77
C GLY A 15 4.82 10.51 6.32
N CYS A 16 5.00 9.58 7.25
CA CYS A 16 3.88 8.93 7.93
C CYS A 16 3.03 9.91 8.75
N ASP A 17 3.65 10.87 9.41
CA ASP A 17 2.93 11.92 10.16
C ASP A 17 2.12 12.84 9.24
N GLU A 18 2.66 13.23 8.09
CA GLU A 18 1.92 13.99 7.08
C GLU A 18 0.75 13.19 6.48
N LEU A 19 0.99 11.92 6.15
CA LEU A 19 -0.01 11.04 5.55
C LEU A 19 -1.17 10.70 6.50
N ARG A 20 -0.89 10.49 7.80
CA ARG A 20 -1.96 10.23 8.78
C ARG A 20 -2.74 11.49 9.13
N GLY A 21 -2.12 12.67 9.01
CA GLY A 21 -2.73 13.95 9.38
C GLY A 21 -3.24 13.94 10.82
N GLY A 22 -4.54 14.21 11.00
CA GLY A 22 -5.19 14.19 12.31
C GLY A 22 -5.57 12.80 12.85
N MET A 23 -5.31 11.72 12.10
CA MET A 23 -5.65 10.36 12.52
C MET A 23 -4.72 9.88 13.63
N ASP A 24 -5.29 9.18 14.61
CA ASP A 24 -4.50 8.52 15.65
C ASP A 24 -3.58 7.44 15.03
N ALA A 25 -2.37 7.31 15.56
CA ALA A 25 -1.38 6.38 15.04
C ALA A 25 -1.85 4.92 15.10
N SER A 26 -2.67 4.55 16.10
CA SER A 26 -3.21 3.20 16.22
C SER A 26 -4.24 2.87 15.15
N GLN A 27 -4.90 3.88 14.57
CA GLN A 27 -5.82 3.70 13.45
C GLN A 27 -5.07 3.76 12.11
N TYR A 28 -4.12 4.67 11.98
CA TYR A 28 -3.32 4.83 10.75
C TYR A 28 -2.57 3.54 10.39
N LYS A 29 -2.07 2.82 11.40
CA LYS A 29 -1.34 1.56 11.20
C LYS A 29 -2.19 0.54 10.41
N ASP A 30 -3.50 0.46 10.66
CA ASP A 30 -4.36 -0.56 10.06
C ASP A 30 -4.54 -0.30 8.56
N TYR A 31 -4.61 0.97 8.15
CA TYR A 31 -4.69 1.38 6.75
C TYR A 31 -3.35 1.25 6.03
N VAL A 32 -2.28 1.79 6.60
CA VAL A 32 -0.97 1.82 5.93
C VAL A 32 -0.38 0.41 5.81
N LEU A 33 -0.56 -0.46 6.81
CA LEU A 33 -0.07 -1.84 6.74
C LEU A 33 -0.77 -2.64 5.66
N THR A 34 -2.08 -2.45 5.46
CA THR A 34 -2.82 -3.11 4.38
C THR A 34 -2.29 -2.71 3.00
N LEU A 35 -2.04 -1.40 2.79
CA LEU A 35 -1.48 -0.90 1.54
C LEU A 35 -0.04 -1.38 1.29
N LEU A 36 0.80 -1.38 2.34
CA LEU A 36 2.17 -1.88 2.26
C LEU A 36 2.22 -3.38 1.98
N PHE A 37 1.33 -4.15 2.61
CA PHE A 37 1.18 -5.58 2.36
C PHE A 37 0.79 -5.82 0.90
N LEU A 38 -0.22 -5.11 0.40
CA LEU A 38 -0.64 -5.22 -1.00
C LEU A 38 0.48 -4.85 -1.97
N LYS A 39 1.23 -3.78 -1.69
CA LYS A 39 2.41 -3.42 -2.49
C LYS A 39 3.43 -4.56 -2.50
N TYR A 40 3.75 -5.11 -1.33
CA TYR A 40 4.74 -6.17 -1.19
C TYR A 40 4.34 -7.43 -1.96
N VAL A 41 3.09 -7.91 -1.82
CA VAL A 41 2.63 -9.10 -2.53
C VAL A 41 2.56 -8.86 -4.05
N SER A 42 2.14 -7.67 -4.47
CA SER A 42 2.12 -7.31 -5.89
C SER A 42 3.53 -7.31 -6.50
N ASP A 43 4.51 -6.77 -5.76
CA ASP A 43 5.91 -6.74 -6.19
C ASP A 43 6.57 -8.12 -6.20
N LYS A 44 6.18 -8.99 -5.26
CA LYS A 44 6.67 -10.37 -5.20
C LYS A 44 5.99 -11.28 -6.20
N TYR A 45 4.77 -10.96 -6.60
CA TYR A 45 4.09 -11.65 -7.68
C TYR A 45 4.63 -11.20 -9.03
N ALA A 46 4.49 -9.92 -9.39
CA ALA A 46 4.99 -9.27 -10.61
C ALA A 46 4.94 -10.13 -11.91
N GLY A 47 3.96 -11.04 -12.03
CA GLY A 47 3.83 -11.96 -13.17
C GLY A 47 4.80 -13.15 -13.19
N ASP A 48 5.53 -13.40 -12.11
CA ASP A 48 6.38 -14.57 -11.93
C ASP A 48 5.52 -15.82 -11.74
N ARG A 49 5.64 -16.76 -12.69
CA ARG A 49 4.86 -18.00 -12.73
C ARG A 49 5.29 -18.99 -11.64
N ASP A 50 6.49 -18.82 -11.08
CA ASP A 50 7.02 -19.62 -9.98
C ASP A 50 6.82 -18.94 -8.62
N SER A 51 6.12 -17.79 -8.58
CA SER A 51 5.84 -17.10 -7.33
C SER A 51 4.95 -17.96 -6.43
N ILE A 52 5.33 -18.06 -5.15
CA ILE A 52 4.53 -18.72 -4.11
C ILE A 52 3.28 -17.91 -3.74
N ILE A 53 3.19 -16.66 -4.20
CA ILE A 53 2.12 -15.73 -3.89
C ILE A 53 1.23 -15.60 -5.12
N PHE A 54 -0.08 -15.77 -4.95
CA PHE A 54 -1.06 -15.52 -5.99
C PHE A 54 -1.75 -14.17 -5.73
N VAL A 55 -1.81 -13.32 -6.74
CA VAL A 55 -2.58 -12.08 -6.72
C VAL A 55 -3.65 -12.20 -7.81
N PRO A 56 -4.95 -12.12 -7.47
CA PRO A 56 -6.02 -12.16 -8.46
C PRO A 56 -5.89 -11.06 -9.52
N ASP A 57 -6.36 -11.34 -10.73
CA ASP A 57 -6.41 -10.35 -11.80
C ASP A 57 -7.22 -9.13 -11.36
N GLY A 58 -6.64 -7.94 -11.50
CA GLY A 58 -7.26 -6.69 -11.09
C GLY A 58 -7.12 -6.34 -9.60
N ALA A 59 -6.47 -7.21 -8.82
CA ALA A 59 -6.20 -7.00 -7.40
C ALA A 59 -4.76 -6.59 -7.08
N ALA A 60 -3.97 -6.19 -8.09
CA ALA A 60 -2.60 -5.75 -7.89
C ALA A 60 -2.52 -4.26 -7.47
N PHE A 61 -1.38 -3.87 -6.91
CA PHE A 61 -1.14 -2.49 -6.48
C PHE A 61 -1.29 -1.47 -7.63
N GLU A 62 -1.00 -1.87 -8.87
CA GLU A 62 -1.18 -1.04 -10.06
C GLU A 62 -2.64 -0.63 -10.27
N ASN A 63 -3.58 -1.50 -9.89
CA ASN A 63 -5.00 -1.21 -9.95
C ASN A 63 -5.40 -0.13 -8.93
N LEU A 64 -4.74 -0.05 -7.78
CA LEU A 64 -4.93 1.05 -6.82
C LEU A 64 -4.41 2.37 -7.38
N VAL A 65 -3.23 2.35 -8.00
CA VAL A 65 -2.62 3.55 -8.61
C VAL A 65 -3.51 4.10 -9.74
N ALA A 66 -4.12 3.22 -10.53
CA ALA A 66 -5.04 3.60 -11.60
C ALA A 66 -6.30 4.34 -11.10
N LEU A 67 -6.64 4.23 -9.81
CA LEU A 67 -7.77 4.95 -9.20
C LEU A 67 -7.42 6.39 -8.78
N LYS A 68 -6.17 6.85 -8.93
CA LYS A 68 -5.77 8.20 -8.56
C LYS A 68 -6.64 9.25 -9.26
N GLY A 69 -7.21 10.16 -8.48
CA GLY A 69 -8.11 11.21 -8.97
C GLY A 69 -9.56 10.75 -9.19
N ASN A 70 -9.89 9.49 -8.91
CA ASN A 70 -11.26 9.02 -8.95
C ASN A 70 -12.05 9.56 -7.74
N PRO A 71 -13.24 10.14 -7.92
CA PRO A 71 -14.04 10.64 -6.80
C PRO A 71 -14.51 9.54 -5.84
N GLU A 72 -14.54 8.29 -6.30
CA GLU A 72 -14.95 7.10 -5.53
C GLU A 72 -13.76 6.24 -5.11
N ILE A 73 -12.56 6.83 -5.04
CA ILE A 73 -11.31 6.09 -4.78
C ILE A 73 -11.39 5.21 -3.53
N GLY A 74 -12.01 5.69 -2.45
CA GLY A 74 -12.14 4.92 -1.20
C GLY A 74 -12.95 3.63 -1.38
N ASP A 75 -14.14 3.72 -1.98
CA ASP A 75 -14.99 2.55 -2.23
C ASP A 75 -14.33 1.56 -3.21
N LYS A 76 -13.69 2.08 -4.26
CA LYS A 76 -13.00 1.24 -5.24
C LYS A 76 -11.78 0.53 -4.65
N ILE A 77 -11.01 1.19 -3.78
CA ILE A 77 -9.93 0.54 -3.03
C ILE A 77 -10.49 -0.59 -2.15
N ASN A 78 -11.60 -0.34 -1.42
CA ASN A 78 -12.22 -1.38 -0.58
C ASN A 78 -12.66 -2.60 -1.39
N LYS A 79 -13.25 -2.39 -2.58
CA LYS A 79 -13.64 -3.47 -3.49
C LYS A 79 -12.44 -4.29 -3.97
N ILE A 80 -11.35 -3.62 -4.36
CA ILE A 80 -10.13 -4.31 -4.79
C ILE A 80 -9.51 -5.10 -3.64
N ILE A 81 -9.38 -4.49 -2.45
CA ILE A 81 -8.83 -5.18 -1.28
C ILE A 81 -9.71 -6.37 -0.88
N GLY A 82 -11.04 -6.25 -0.99
CA GLY A 82 -11.97 -7.33 -0.72
C GLY A 82 -11.76 -8.57 -1.60
N GLN A 83 -11.21 -8.43 -2.81
CA GLN A 83 -10.90 -9.57 -3.69
C GLN A 83 -9.73 -10.41 -3.18
N LEU A 84 -8.87 -9.87 -2.32
CA LEU A 84 -7.72 -10.57 -1.74
C LEU A 84 -8.08 -11.36 -0.47
N ALA A 85 -9.22 -11.04 0.15
CA ALA A 85 -9.67 -11.65 1.40
C ALA A 85 -10.64 -12.83 1.20
N ALA A 86 -10.96 -13.16 -0.06
CA ALA A 86 -11.93 -14.18 -0.45
C ALA A 86 -11.30 -15.55 -0.70
#